data_AF-A0A7Y4JWQ1-F1
#
_entry.id   AF-A0A7Y4JWQ1-F1
#
_cell.length_a   1.000
_cell.length_b   1.000
_cell.length_c   1.000
_cell.angle_alpha   90.00
_cell.angle_beta   90.00
_cell.angle_gamma   90.00
#
_symmetry.space_group_name_H-M   'P 1'
#
loop_
_entity.id
_entity.type
_entity.pdbx_description
1 polymer ?
#
loop_
_entity_poly.entity_id
_entity_poly.type
_entity_poly.pdbx_seq_one_letter_code
_entity_poly.pdbx_strand_id
1 'polypeptide(L)'
;MTTRGWKALEVGTLLLVGGVVLPPAAEACGGPVCDVGKFRVPLPSDANVPANVPALVMLPSPLYSVDAEGLRLRTEDGADVEASLLPGPHRSGLVVPAAPLVPGTRYRLEANNLCGGFPQEPGTSVTSFTAGPAVALPTTSGALRADPQQPASFQVWGGSTCSVGVEGSTVTLGFTPTPELVPFLPWVHWTLEVDGQTWATAPHGAVDATGAVMPPDRFAYPHDLLIVYSVCGVLPNQQAPSDQGVSPGRHVATLRPVLEQSATPLPPLEVSFELTCPKEDPKPEAPRNEGCSQAGGGLAAFGLLATLRLWRRRS
;
A
#
# COMPACT_ATOMS: atom_id res chain seq x y z
N MET A 1 -34.60 65.58 -26.56
CA MET A 1 -34.76 64.78 -25.33
C MET A 1 -34.67 63.33 -25.76
N THR A 2 -33.69 62.50 -25.41
CA THR A 2 -32.81 62.42 -24.24
C THR A 2 -31.55 61.66 -24.66
N THR A 3 -30.39 62.19 -24.26
CA THR A 3 -29.06 61.59 -24.35
C THR A 3 -28.84 60.52 -23.26
N ARG A 4 -28.02 59.50 -23.55
CA ARG A 4 -27.26 58.61 -22.63
C ARG A 4 -26.50 57.62 -23.54
N GLY A 5 -25.18 57.55 -23.64
CA GLY A 5 -24.12 57.74 -22.65
C GLY A 5 -23.42 56.38 -22.47
N TRP A 6 -22.54 56.01 -23.41
CA TRP A 6 -21.72 54.79 -23.30
C TRP A 6 -20.67 55.01 -22.19
N LYS A 7 -20.76 54.23 -21.12
CA LYS A 7 -19.72 54.15 -20.09
C LYS A 7 -18.65 53.17 -20.54
N ALA A 8 -17.40 53.60 -20.42
CA ALA A 8 -16.21 52.79 -20.61
C ALA A 8 -16.23 51.57 -19.66
N LEU A 9 -15.89 50.40 -20.20
CA LEU A 9 -15.56 49.21 -19.43
C LEU A 9 -14.18 49.43 -18.80
N GLU A 10 -14.13 49.58 -17.48
CA GLU A 10 -12.90 49.43 -16.71
C GLU A 10 -12.39 47.99 -16.86
N VAL A 11 -11.20 47.85 -17.41
CA VAL A 11 -10.42 46.61 -17.38
C VAL A 11 -9.86 46.47 -15.97
N GLY A 12 -10.60 45.79 -15.11
CA GLY A 12 -10.11 45.35 -13.81
C GLY A 12 -9.11 44.21 -14.00
N THR A 13 -7.83 44.51 -13.83
CA THR A 13 -6.76 43.51 -13.73
C THR A 13 -6.97 42.70 -12.45
N LEU A 14 -7.63 41.54 -12.58
CA LEU A 14 -7.73 40.56 -11.51
C LEU A 14 -6.37 39.82 -11.44
N LEU A 15 -5.48 40.28 -10.58
CA LEU A 15 -4.29 39.52 -10.17
C LEU A 15 -4.77 38.28 -9.41
N LEU A 16 -4.95 37.18 -10.14
CA LEU A 16 -4.99 35.84 -9.56
C LEU A 16 -3.63 35.59 -8.90
N VAL A 17 -3.53 35.89 -7.61
CA VAL A 17 -2.51 35.33 -6.73
C VAL A 17 -2.84 33.86 -6.58
N GLY A 18 -2.55 33.08 -7.62
CA GLY A 18 -2.58 31.63 -7.59
C GLY A 18 -1.42 31.17 -6.74
N GLY A 19 -1.62 31.11 -5.42
CA GLY A 19 -0.74 30.34 -4.55
C GLY A 19 -0.80 28.90 -5.00
N VAL A 20 0.24 28.44 -5.70
CA VAL A 20 0.43 27.01 -5.99
C VAL A 20 0.69 26.36 -4.63
N VAL A 21 -0.35 25.84 -4.00
CA VAL A 21 -0.21 24.95 -2.85
C VAL A 21 0.47 23.70 -3.40
N LEU A 22 1.79 23.60 -3.18
CA LEU A 22 2.52 22.40 -3.53
C LEU A 22 1.93 21.23 -2.73
N PRO A 23 1.63 20.09 -3.37
CA PRO A 23 1.17 18.92 -2.64
C PRO A 23 2.23 18.50 -1.61
N PRO A 24 1.83 17.95 -0.45
CA PRO A 24 2.78 17.43 0.53
C PRO A 24 3.74 16.44 -0.14
N ALA A 25 4.99 16.39 0.34
CA ALA A 25 6.10 15.71 -0.34
C ALA A 25 5.85 14.22 -0.66
N ALA A 26 5.02 13.52 0.13
CA ALA A 26 4.64 12.13 -0.10
C ALA A 26 3.74 11.92 -1.33
N GLU A 27 3.16 12.98 -1.88
CA GLU A 27 2.21 12.98 -3.02
C GLU A 27 2.83 13.59 -4.28
N ALA A 28 4.05 14.13 -4.21
CA ALA A 28 4.63 14.99 -5.23
C ALA A 28 5.31 14.25 -6.41
N CYS A 29 5.19 12.92 -6.52
CA CYS A 29 6.01 12.10 -7.41
C CYS A 29 5.22 11.38 -8.51
N GLY A 30 5.90 11.16 -9.65
CA GLY A 30 5.31 10.56 -10.86
C GLY A 30 4.94 9.08 -10.72
N GLY A 31 4.03 8.61 -11.59
CA GLY A 31 3.55 7.23 -11.62
C GLY A 31 4.57 6.22 -12.17
N PRO A 32 4.39 4.92 -11.90
CA PRO A 32 5.35 3.90 -12.28
C PRO A 32 5.46 3.73 -13.81
N VAL A 33 6.65 3.33 -14.27
CA VAL A 33 6.87 2.90 -15.66
C VAL A 33 6.23 1.54 -15.86
N CYS A 34 5.52 1.36 -16.98
CA CYS A 34 4.95 0.08 -17.40
C CYS A 34 6.05 -0.98 -17.45
N ASP A 35 5.85 -2.05 -16.70
CA ASP A 35 6.74 -3.20 -16.64
C ASP A 35 5.93 -4.43 -17.04
N VAL A 36 6.32 -5.01 -18.19
CA VAL A 36 5.71 -6.17 -18.84
C VAL A 36 5.70 -7.42 -17.96
N GLY A 37 6.55 -7.50 -16.94
CA GLY A 37 6.60 -8.64 -16.00
C GLY A 37 5.51 -8.66 -14.93
N LYS A 38 4.54 -7.74 -14.94
CA LYS A 38 3.67 -7.47 -13.77
C LYS A 38 2.25 -8.04 -13.83
N PHE A 39 1.85 -8.75 -14.90
CA PHE A 39 0.66 -9.59 -14.82
C PHE A 39 1.02 -10.91 -14.14
N ARG A 40 0.44 -11.15 -12.97
CA ARG A 40 0.76 -12.33 -12.17
C ARG A 40 -0.51 -13.08 -11.79
N VAL A 41 -0.38 -14.39 -11.77
CA VAL A 41 -1.30 -15.25 -11.03
C VAL A 41 -0.72 -15.40 -9.63
N PRO A 42 -1.51 -15.27 -8.56
CA PRO A 42 -1.04 -15.38 -7.18
C PRO A 42 -0.71 -16.83 -6.76
N LEU A 43 -0.09 -17.59 -7.66
CA LEU A 43 0.29 -18.99 -7.46
C LEU A 43 1.80 -19.16 -7.69
N PRO A 44 2.46 -20.07 -6.95
CA PRO A 44 3.77 -20.55 -7.34
C PRO A 44 3.68 -21.34 -8.66
N SER A 45 4.81 -21.49 -9.36
CA SER A 45 4.90 -22.39 -10.51
C SER A 45 4.51 -23.81 -10.11
N ASP A 46 3.66 -24.46 -10.91
CA ASP A 46 3.16 -25.82 -10.67
C ASP A 46 2.34 -25.98 -9.37
N ALA A 47 1.64 -24.91 -8.96
CA ALA A 47 0.73 -24.97 -7.84
C ALA A 47 -0.36 -26.04 -8.02
N ASN A 48 -0.77 -26.61 -6.90
CA ASN A 48 -1.90 -27.52 -6.83
C ASN A 48 -3.16 -26.74 -6.42
N VAL A 49 -4.12 -26.59 -7.34
CA VAL A 49 -5.32 -25.77 -7.16
C VAL A 49 -6.53 -26.67 -6.90
N PRO A 50 -7.35 -26.42 -5.87
CA PRO A 50 -8.59 -27.16 -5.66
C PRO A 50 -9.46 -27.27 -6.92
N ALA A 51 -9.91 -28.48 -7.24
CA ALA A 51 -10.77 -28.70 -8.41
C ALA A 51 -12.08 -27.89 -8.37
N ASN A 52 -12.57 -27.58 -7.18
CA ASN A 52 -13.77 -26.79 -6.94
C ASN A 52 -13.48 -25.33 -6.59
N VAL A 53 -12.33 -24.78 -7.03
CA VAL A 53 -12.03 -23.35 -6.87
C VAL A 53 -13.17 -22.51 -7.49
N PRO A 54 -13.79 -21.56 -6.75
CA PRO A 54 -14.91 -20.79 -7.28
C PRO A 54 -14.51 -19.86 -8.43
N ALA A 55 -13.33 -19.25 -8.33
CA ALA A 55 -12.76 -18.40 -9.36
C ALA A 55 -11.23 -18.45 -9.32
N LEU A 56 -10.61 -18.49 -10.49
CA LEU A 56 -9.19 -18.23 -10.67
C LEU A 56 -8.99 -16.73 -10.89
N VAL A 57 -7.86 -16.20 -10.41
CA VAL A 57 -7.58 -14.77 -10.45
C VAL A 57 -6.32 -14.47 -11.25
N MET A 58 -6.42 -13.47 -12.12
CA MET A 58 -5.28 -12.80 -12.74
C MET A 58 -5.15 -11.38 -12.17
N LEU A 59 -3.97 -11.00 -11.69
CA LEU A 59 -3.69 -9.66 -11.20
C LEU A 59 -3.00 -8.83 -12.28
N PRO A 60 -3.44 -7.60 -12.54
CA PRO A 60 -2.75 -6.73 -13.48
C PRO A 60 -1.54 -6.06 -12.82
N SER A 61 -0.76 -5.40 -13.66
CA SER A 61 0.11 -4.31 -13.21
C SER A 61 -0.75 -3.18 -12.59
N PRO A 62 -0.29 -2.48 -11.54
CA PRO A 62 -1.09 -1.51 -10.77
C PRO A 62 -1.82 -0.44 -11.59
N LEU A 63 -1.25 -0.04 -12.73
CA LEU A 63 -1.81 0.99 -13.60
C LEU A 63 -2.86 0.48 -14.58
N TYR A 64 -2.97 -0.83 -14.77
CA TYR A 64 -3.78 -1.43 -15.81
C TYR A 64 -4.89 -2.26 -15.20
N SER A 65 -5.96 -2.46 -15.97
CA SER A 65 -6.96 -3.48 -15.69
C SER A 65 -6.68 -4.71 -16.52
N VAL A 66 -7.05 -5.88 -16.01
CA VAL A 66 -7.14 -7.06 -16.87
C VAL A 66 -8.34 -6.88 -17.79
N ASP A 67 -8.13 -7.00 -19.10
CA ASP A 67 -9.22 -7.12 -20.05
C ASP A 67 -9.78 -8.54 -19.99
N ALA A 68 -11.05 -8.66 -19.58
CA ALA A 68 -11.74 -9.94 -19.47
C ALA A 68 -11.80 -10.67 -20.82
N GLU A 69 -11.85 -9.94 -21.95
CA GLU A 69 -11.84 -10.55 -23.28
C GLU A 69 -10.51 -11.23 -23.62
N GLY A 70 -9.43 -10.82 -22.94
CA GLY A 70 -8.09 -11.37 -23.08
C GLY A 70 -7.76 -12.55 -22.15
N LEU A 71 -8.69 -12.96 -21.29
CA LEU A 71 -8.49 -14.07 -20.34
C LEU A 71 -8.86 -15.41 -20.98
N ARG A 72 -8.04 -16.44 -20.79
CA ARG A 72 -8.37 -17.81 -21.21
C ARG A 72 -7.95 -18.82 -20.16
N LEU A 73 -8.76 -19.85 -19.98
CA LEU A 73 -8.39 -21.07 -19.27
C LEU A 73 -8.29 -22.19 -20.30
N ARG A 74 -7.14 -22.85 -20.37
CA ARG A 74 -6.88 -23.95 -21.31
C ARG A 74 -6.39 -25.19 -20.59
N THR A 75 -6.57 -26.36 -21.20
CA THR A 75 -5.83 -27.57 -20.81
C THR A 75 -4.38 -27.48 -21.27
N GLU A 76 -3.51 -28.37 -20.78
CA GLU A 76 -2.12 -28.46 -21.24
C GLU A 76 -1.97 -28.69 -22.75
N ASP A 77 -2.92 -29.44 -23.35
CA ASP A 77 -3.00 -29.70 -24.79
C ASP A 77 -3.53 -28.50 -25.60
N GLY A 78 -3.88 -27.39 -24.93
CA GLY A 78 -4.30 -26.13 -25.55
C GLY A 78 -5.80 -25.99 -25.83
N ALA A 79 -6.62 -26.98 -25.43
CA ALA A 79 -8.07 -26.89 -25.58
C ALA A 79 -8.66 -25.85 -24.60
N ASP A 80 -9.59 -25.02 -25.09
CA ASP A 80 -10.28 -24.04 -24.25
C ASP A 80 -11.20 -24.75 -23.24
N VAL A 81 -11.16 -24.31 -21.99
CA VAL A 81 -12.05 -24.75 -20.91
C VAL A 81 -13.18 -23.74 -20.79
N GLU A 82 -14.42 -24.24 -20.74
CA GLU A 82 -15.59 -23.39 -20.58
C GLU A 82 -15.55 -22.65 -19.24
N ALA A 83 -15.55 -21.32 -19.31
CA ALA A 83 -15.50 -20.45 -18.15
C ALA A 83 -16.14 -19.08 -18.44
N SER A 84 -16.70 -18.45 -17.41
CA SER A 84 -17.11 -17.04 -17.45
C SER A 84 -15.91 -16.15 -17.10
N LEU A 85 -15.76 -15.05 -17.84
CA LEU A 85 -14.66 -14.10 -17.68
C LEU A 85 -15.23 -12.78 -17.16
N LEU A 86 -14.82 -12.36 -15.97
CA LEU A 86 -15.41 -11.23 -15.28
C LEU A 86 -14.33 -10.23 -14.83
N PRO A 87 -14.63 -8.93 -14.80
CA PRO A 87 -13.81 -7.99 -14.04
C PRO A 87 -13.94 -8.28 -12.54
N GLY A 88 -12.82 -8.24 -11.83
CA GLY A 88 -12.74 -8.43 -10.39
C GLY A 88 -12.33 -7.16 -9.64
N PRO A 89 -12.33 -7.19 -8.30
CA PRO A 89 -11.88 -6.07 -7.48
C PRO A 89 -10.40 -5.81 -7.70
N HIS A 90 -9.94 -4.61 -7.32
CA HIS A 90 -8.54 -4.21 -7.48
C HIS A 90 -8.03 -4.37 -8.92
N ARG A 91 -8.94 -4.20 -9.90
CA ARG A 91 -8.68 -4.32 -11.35
C ARG A 91 -8.28 -5.72 -11.81
N SER A 92 -8.46 -6.74 -10.96
CA SER A 92 -8.20 -8.13 -11.28
C SER A 92 -9.13 -8.65 -12.37
N GLY A 93 -8.72 -9.74 -13.01
CA GLY A 93 -9.55 -10.52 -13.90
C GLY A 93 -9.92 -11.85 -13.24
N LEU A 94 -11.19 -12.22 -13.30
CA LEU A 94 -11.70 -13.47 -12.73
C LEU A 94 -12.05 -14.44 -13.86
N VAL A 95 -11.64 -15.69 -13.69
CA VAL A 95 -12.02 -16.80 -14.56
C VAL A 95 -12.79 -17.82 -13.73
N VAL A 96 -14.07 -17.97 -14.03
CA VAL A 96 -15.02 -18.80 -13.27
C VAL A 96 -15.33 -20.05 -14.11
N PRO A 97 -14.74 -21.22 -13.80
CA PRO A 97 -15.00 -22.44 -14.55
C PRO A 97 -16.50 -22.79 -14.55
N ALA A 98 -17.05 -23.16 -15.70
CA ALA A 98 -18.48 -23.54 -15.81
C ALA A 98 -18.79 -24.87 -15.09
N ALA A 99 -17.77 -25.70 -14.89
CA ALA A 99 -17.80 -26.91 -14.11
C ALA A 99 -16.51 -27.05 -13.28
N PRO A 100 -16.50 -27.84 -12.18
CA PRO A 100 -15.27 -28.12 -11.45
C PRO A 100 -14.16 -28.64 -12.37
N LEU A 101 -12.93 -28.22 -12.10
CA LEU A 101 -11.75 -28.68 -12.81
C LEU A 101 -11.54 -30.19 -12.57
N VAL A 102 -10.91 -30.87 -13.52
CA VAL A 102 -10.69 -32.32 -13.44
C VAL A 102 -9.41 -32.58 -12.62
N PRO A 103 -9.48 -33.29 -11.47
CA PRO A 103 -8.30 -33.59 -10.66
C PRO A 103 -7.22 -34.33 -11.45
N GLY A 104 -5.96 -33.97 -11.22
CA GLY A 104 -4.78 -34.49 -11.92
C GLY A 104 -4.51 -33.84 -13.28
N THR A 105 -5.47 -33.08 -13.83
CA THR A 105 -5.28 -32.38 -15.11
C THR A 105 -4.48 -31.11 -14.91
N ARG A 106 -3.54 -30.85 -15.84
CA ARG A 106 -2.79 -29.60 -15.88
C ARG A 106 -3.50 -28.58 -16.76
N TYR A 107 -3.57 -27.35 -16.27
CA TYR A 107 -4.24 -26.23 -16.90
C TYR A 107 -3.28 -25.06 -17.10
N ARG A 108 -3.63 -24.19 -18.04
CA ARG A 108 -2.95 -22.92 -18.31
C ARG A 108 -3.95 -21.79 -18.17
N LEU A 109 -3.59 -20.79 -17.35
CA LEU A 109 -4.30 -19.53 -17.25
C LEU A 109 -3.52 -18.49 -18.05
N GLU A 110 -4.19 -17.90 -19.03
CA GLU A 110 -3.60 -16.97 -19.99
C GLU A 110 -4.28 -15.60 -19.88
N ALA A 111 -3.49 -14.53 -20.00
CA ALA A 111 -3.99 -13.17 -20.13
C ALA A 111 -3.18 -12.41 -21.18
N ASN A 112 -3.88 -11.75 -22.10
CA ASN A 112 -3.25 -10.85 -23.05
C ASN A 112 -2.73 -9.58 -22.34
N ASN A 113 -1.50 -9.22 -22.63
CA ASN A 113 -0.76 -8.13 -22.01
C ASN A 113 -1.17 -6.79 -22.63
N LEU A 114 -1.68 -5.87 -21.81
CA LEU A 114 -1.96 -4.49 -22.21
C LEU A 114 -0.77 -3.54 -21.96
N CYS A 115 0.30 -4.02 -21.32
CA CYS A 115 1.52 -3.27 -21.09
C CYS A 115 2.42 -3.33 -22.32
N GLY A 116 1.92 -2.84 -23.46
CA GLY A 116 2.72 -2.69 -24.68
C GLY A 116 3.58 -1.44 -24.59
N GLY A 117 4.85 -1.58 -24.17
CA GLY A 117 5.86 -0.60 -24.53
C GLY A 117 5.87 -0.42 -26.05
N PHE A 118 6.15 0.77 -26.56
CA PHE A 118 6.23 0.97 -28.01
C PHE A 118 7.51 0.33 -28.56
N PRO A 119 7.44 -0.47 -29.64
CA PRO A 119 6.23 -0.92 -30.34
C PRO A 119 5.47 -2.00 -29.57
N GLN A 120 4.13 -1.87 -29.53
CA GLN A 120 3.23 -2.78 -28.80
C GLN A 120 3.31 -4.19 -29.41
N GLU A 121 4.16 -5.05 -28.87
CA GLU A 121 4.06 -6.48 -29.12
C GLU A 121 3.04 -7.07 -28.13
N PRO A 122 1.99 -7.75 -28.61
CA PRO A 122 1.05 -8.43 -27.73
C PRO A 122 1.79 -9.56 -26.99
N GLY A 123 2.16 -9.32 -25.74
CA GLY A 123 2.61 -10.37 -24.85
C GLY A 123 1.41 -11.18 -24.35
N THR A 124 1.58 -12.46 -24.08
CA THR A 124 0.60 -13.26 -23.33
C THR A 124 1.28 -13.71 -22.05
N SER A 125 0.72 -13.34 -20.90
CA SER A 125 1.14 -13.91 -19.62
C SER A 125 0.48 -15.28 -19.47
N VAL A 126 1.28 -16.30 -19.21
CA VAL A 126 0.81 -17.69 -19.07
C VAL A 126 1.33 -18.24 -17.75
N THR A 127 0.42 -18.81 -16.96
CA THR A 127 0.76 -19.60 -15.77
C THR A 127 0.16 -20.98 -15.89
N SER A 128 0.93 -22.00 -15.51
CA SER A 128 0.46 -23.39 -15.46
C SER A 128 0.24 -23.83 -14.02
N PHE A 129 -0.79 -24.64 -13.80
CA PHE A 129 -1.09 -25.26 -12.51
C PHE A 129 -1.72 -26.64 -12.72
N THR A 130 -1.71 -27.47 -11.68
CA THR A 130 -2.39 -28.77 -11.68
C THR A 130 -3.63 -28.69 -10.81
N ALA A 131 -4.77 -29.16 -11.30
CA ALA A 131 -5.95 -29.28 -10.48
C ALA A 131 -5.79 -30.45 -9.49
N GLY A 132 -5.95 -30.17 -8.22
CA GLY A 132 -5.97 -31.15 -7.13
C GLY A 132 -7.33 -31.80 -6.95
N PRO A 133 -7.50 -32.61 -5.89
CA PRO A 133 -8.82 -33.01 -5.45
C PRO A 133 -9.65 -31.78 -5.05
N ALA A 134 -10.97 -31.91 -5.15
CA ALA A 134 -11.87 -30.93 -4.55
C ALA A 134 -11.71 -30.95 -3.02
N VAL A 135 -11.72 -29.76 -2.40
CA VAL A 135 -11.69 -29.61 -0.95
C VAL A 135 -12.90 -28.81 -0.48
N ALA A 136 -13.33 -28.98 0.77
CA ALA A 136 -14.43 -28.17 1.30
C ALA A 136 -14.11 -26.68 1.19
N LEU A 137 -15.09 -25.87 0.80
CA LEU A 137 -14.93 -24.42 0.83
C LEU A 137 -14.75 -23.96 2.29
N PRO A 138 -13.88 -22.97 2.55
CA PRO A 138 -13.60 -22.52 3.89
C PRO A 138 -14.84 -21.91 4.53
N THR A 139 -15.13 -22.33 5.75
CA THR A 139 -16.22 -21.74 6.56
C THR A 139 -15.69 -20.80 7.65
N THR A 140 -14.38 -20.81 7.85
CA THR A 140 -13.67 -20.04 8.86
C THR A 140 -12.44 -19.39 8.25
N SER A 141 -12.11 -18.19 8.73
CA SER A 141 -11.00 -17.40 8.17
C SER A 141 -9.67 -17.65 8.88
N GLY A 142 -9.69 -17.69 10.22
CA GLY A 142 -8.48 -17.83 11.01
C GLY A 142 -8.62 -17.17 12.38
N ALA A 143 -7.49 -16.69 12.90
CA ALA A 143 -7.42 -15.87 14.09
C ALA A 143 -6.63 -14.58 13.81
N LEU A 144 -7.09 -13.48 14.39
CA LEU A 144 -6.41 -12.18 14.36
C LEU A 144 -5.98 -11.80 15.77
N ARG A 145 -4.76 -11.29 15.91
CA ARG A 145 -4.18 -10.85 17.19
C ARG A 145 -3.47 -9.52 16.99
N ALA A 146 -3.45 -8.70 18.02
CA ALA A 146 -2.67 -7.46 18.03
C ALA A 146 -1.42 -7.67 18.89
N ASP A 147 -0.27 -7.38 18.31
CA ASP A 147 0.97 -7.32 19.07
C ASP A 147 1.00 -6.07 19.97
N PRO A 148 1.85 -6.04 21.01
CA PRO A 148 2.05 -4.83 21.79
C PRO A 148 2.45 -3.66 20.90
N GLN A 149 1.93 -2.47 21.17
CA GLN A 149 2.35 -1.27 20.46
C GLN A 149 3.86 -1.05 20.57
N GLN A 150 4.45 -0.50 19.50
CA GLN A 150 5.87 -0.19 19.44
C GLN A 150 6.06 1.26 18.99
N PRO A 151 6.85 2.08 19.72
CA PRO A 151 7.32 3.33 19.16
C PRO A 151 8.28 3.02 18.00
N ALA A 152 8.10 3.71 16.87
CA ALA A 152 8.89 3.47 15.68
C ALA A 152 9.07 4.74 14.85
N SER A 153 10.17 4.76 14.08
CA SER A 153 10.29 5.65 12.93
C SER A 153 9.92 4.87 11.68
N PHE A 154 9.00 5.40 10.87
CA PHE A 154 8.51 4.72 9.67
C PHE A 154 8.22 5.71 8.54
N GLN A 155 7.93 5.17 7.36
CA GLN A 155 7.63 5.94 6.16
C GLN A 155 6.13 5.96 5.93
N VAL A 156 5.56 7.16 5.80
CA VAL A 156 4.16 7.36 5.39
C VAL A 156 4.14 7.67 3.89
N TRP A 157 3.34 6.90 3.15
CA TRP A 157 3.23 6.97 1.70
C TRP A 157 1.94 7.69 1.31
N GLY A 158 2.03 8.67 0.41
CA GLY A 158 0.87 9.46 -0.05
C GLY A 158 0.20 8.89 -1.31
N GLY A 159 0.28 7.58 -1.55
CA GLY A 159 -0.20 6.98 -2.80
C GLY A 159 0.68 7.32 -4.02
N SER A 160 1.98 7.50 -3.81
CA SER A 160 2.97 7.74 -4.85
C SER A 160 4.26 6.96 -4.57
N THR A 161 5.29 7.15 -5.39
CA THR A 161 6.64 6.59 -5.14
C THR A 161 7.42 7.32 -4.05
N CYS A 162 6.82 8.34 -3.42
CA CYS A 162 7.44 9.14 -2.38
C CYS A 162 6.80 8.90 -1.01
N SER A 163 7.63 9.06 0.02
CA SER A 163 7.25 8.92 1.41
C SER A 163 7.90 10.00 2.27
N VAL A 164 7.32 10.19 3.44
CA VAL A 164 7.81 11.09 4.48
C VAL A 164 8.15 10.25 5.71
N GLY A 165 9.32 10.51 6.30
CA GLY A 165 9.76 9.88 7.52
C GLY A 165 9.10 10.53 8.72
N VAL A 166 8.45 9.73 9.55
CA VAL A 166 7.74 10.18 10.75
C VAL A 166 8.19 9.38 11.97
N GLU A 167 7.92 9.93 13.14
CA GLU A 167 7.98 9.23 14.42
C GLU A 167 6.55 9.00 14.90
N GLY A 168 6.29 7.79 15.38
CA GLY A 168 4.95 7.43 15.81
C GLY A 168 4.92 6.14 16.60
N SER A 169 3.72 5.61 16.72
CA SER A 169 3.49 4.29 17.31
C SER A 169 2.82 3.40 16.28
N THR A 170 3.24 2.13 16.25
CA THR A 170 2.70 1.11 15.37
C THR A 170 2.18 -0.07 16.18
N VAL A 171 1.18 -0.75 15.64
CA VAL A 171 0.74 -2.07 16.08
C VAL A 171 0.76 -2.99 14.86
N THR A 172 1.42 -4.13 14.99
CA THR A 172 1.34 -5.21 14.01
C THR A 172 0.21 -6.14 14.39
N LEU A 173 -0.62 -6.48 13.41
CA LEU A 173 -1.69 -7.46 13.56
C LEU A 173 -1.20 -8.81 13.06
N GLY A 174 -1.11 -9.80 13.95
CA GLY A 174 -0.81 -11.18 13.59
C GLY A 174 -2.04 -11.90 13.08
N PHE A 175 -2.01 -12.37 11.83
CA PHE A 175 -3.04 -13.24 11.27
C PHE A 175 -2.54 -14.69 11.19
N THR A 176 -3.40 -15.64 11.53
CA THR A 176 -3.13 -17.08 11.35
C THR A 176 -4.32 -17.69 10.60
N PRO A 177 -4.15 -18.08 9.32
CA PRO A 177 -5.24 -18.66 8.53
C PRO A 177 -5.64 -20.03 9.06
N THR A 178 -6.91 -20.40 8.89
CA THR A 178 -7.32 -21.80 9.13
C THR A 178 -6.76 -22.71 8.03
N PRO A 179 -6.49 -24.01 8.32
CA PRO A 179 -6.05 -24.96 7.31
C PRO A 179 -7.04 -25.09 6.14
N GLU A 180 -8.34 -24.87 6.38
CA GLU A 180 -9.38 -24.85 5.34
C GLU A 180 -9.19 -23.68 4.35
N LEU A 181 -8.76 -22.51 4.83
CA LEU A 181 -8.56 -21.32 4.00
C LEU A 181 -7.27 -21.40 3.17
N VAL A 182 -6.23 -22.08 3.67
CA VAL A 182 -4.89 -22.08 3.05
C VAL A 182 -4.89 -22.40 1.54
N PRO A 183 -5.58 -23.45 1.04
CA PRO A 183 -5.64 -23.75 -0.39
C PRO A 183 -6.30 -22.65 -1.25
N PHE A 184 -7.04 -21.75 -0.61
CA PHE A 184 -7.79 -20.68 -1.26
C PHE A 184 -7.17 -19.29 -1.08
N LEU A 185 -6.14 -19.13 -0.23
CA LEU A 185 -5.47 -17.84 -0.01
C LEU A 185 -5.03 -17.11 -1.29
N PRO A 186 -4.51 -17.78 -2.34
CA PRO A 186 -4.25 -17.16 -3.63
C PRO A 186 -5.44 -16.39 -4.23
N TRP A 187 -6.66 -16.81 -3.91
CA TRP A 187 -7.92 -16.31 -4.47
C TRP A 187 -8.67 -15.40 -3.51
N VAL A 188 -8.05 -15.03 -2.39
CA VAL A 188 -8.65 -14.17 -1.37
C VAL A 188 -8.02 -12.78 -1.43
N HIS A 189 -8.86 -11.76 -1.59
CA HIS A 189 -8.46 -10.37 -1.35
C HIS A 189 -8.92 -9.92 0.04
N TRP A 190 -8.34 -8.81 0.52
CA TRP A 190 -8.46 -8.41 1.92
C TRP A 190 -8.81 -6.94 2.05
N THR A 191 -9.64 -6.64 3.05
CA THR A 191 -9.85 -5.28 3.54
C THR A 191 -9.61 -5.28 5.05
N LEU A 192 -8.75 -4.38 5.53
CA LEU A 192 -8.66 -4.05 6.95
C LEU A 192 -9.45 -2.76 7.19
N GLU A 193 -10.39 -2.83 8.12
CA GLU A 193 -11.07 -1.66 8.68
C GLU A 193 -10.52 -1.37 10.08
N VAL A 194 -10.40 -0.09 10.44
CA VAL A 194 -10.15 0.35 11.82
C VAL A 194 -11.28 1.29 12.22
N ASP A 195 -11.97 0.97 13.31
CA ASP A 195 -13.16 1.69 13.79
C ASP A 195 -14.25 1.87 12.70
N GLY A 196 -14.39 0.87 11.83
CA GLY A 196 -15.35 0.86 10.73
C GLY A 196 -14.96 1.72 9.52
N GLN A 197 -13.76 2.30 9.49
CA GLN A 197 -13.21 2.98 8.32
C GLN A 197 -12.18 2.08 7.63
N THR A 198 -12.16 2.05 6.30
CA THR A 198 -11.16 1.30 5.54
C THR A 198 -9.77 1.86 5.83
N TRP A 199 -8.93 1.05 6.48
CA TRP A 199 -7.53 1.35 6.71
C TRP A 199 -6.69 0.94 5.50
N ALA A 200 -6.80 -0.31 5.08
CA ALA A 200 -6.00 -0.87 3.99
C ALA A 200 -6.82 -1.87 3.18
N THR A 201 -6.43 -2.04 1.93
CA THR A 201 -6.87 -3.16 1.10
C THR A 201 -5.66 -3.90 0.56
N ALA A 202 -5.81 -5.18 0.26
CA ALA A 202 -4.76 -5.95 -0.37
C ALA A 202 -5.35 -6.85 -1.47
N PRO A 203 -4.65 -6.99 -2.61
CA PRO A 203 -5.13 -7.77 -3.74
C PRO A 203 -5.16 -9.27 -3.40
N HIS A 204 -5.72 -10.06 -4.32
CA HIS A 204 -5.75 -11.52 -4.20
C HIS A 204 -4.36 -12.12 -3.94
N GLY A 205 -4.30 -13.10 -3.03
CA GLY A 205 -3.06 -13.80 -2.71
C GLY A 205 -2.02 -12.96 -1.98
N ALA A 206 -2.38 -11.78 -1.46
CA ALA A 206 -1.48 -10.93 -0.68
C ALA A 206 -1.00 -11.57 0.63
N VAL A 207 -1.71 -12.58 1.14
CA VAL A 207 -1.42 -13.26 2.41
C VAL A 207 -1.04 -14.71 2.13
N ASP A 208 0.07 -15.17 2.70
CA ASP A 208 0.55 -16.55 2.54
C ASP A 208 0.02 -17.50 3.62
N ALA A 209 0.38 -18.78 3.52
CA ALA A 209 -0.06 -19.84 4.44
C ALA A 209 0.40 -19.65 5.89
N THR A 210 1.42 -18.81 6.13
CA THR A 210 1.89 -18.45 7.48
C THR A 210 1.15 -17.23 8.04
N GLY A 211 0.31 -16.59 7.23
CA GLY A 211 -0.34 -15.32 7.55
C GLY A 211 0.52 -14.09 7.29
N ALA A 212 1.70 -14.27 6.68
CA ALA A 212 2.55 -13.14 6.29
C ALA A 212 1.98 -12.42 5.07
N VAL A 213 2.10 -11.09 5.07
CA VAL A 213 1.61 -10.23 4.00
C VAL A 213 2.76 -9.89 3.06
N MET A 214 2.55 -10.03 1.76
CA MET A 214 3.48 -9.52 0.77
C MET A 214 3.60 -8.00 0.87
N PRO A 215 4.81 -7.42 0.70
CA PRO A 215 4.97 -5.98 0.66
C PRO A 215 4.02 -5.34 -0.36
N PRO A 216 3.23 -4.32 0.02
CA PRO A 216 2.27 -3.71 -0.88
C PRO A 216 2.98 -2.91 -1.97
N ASP A 217 2.32 -2.80 -3.12
CA ASP A 217 2.68 -1.77 -4.09
C ASP A 217 2.23 -0.41 -3.54
N ARG A 218 3.18 0.39 -3.07
CA ARG A 218 2.94 1.68 -2.40
C ARG A 218 2.24 2.72 -3.28
N PHE A 219 2.23 2.50 -4.60
CA PHE A 219 1.45 3.32 -5.51
C PHE A 219 -0.06 3.06 -5.41
N ALA A 220 -0.45 1.78 -5.30
CA ALA A 220 -1.86 1.39 -5.23
C ALA A 220 -2.38 1.21 -3.80
N TYR A 221 -1.48 0.91 -2.86
CA TYR A 221 -1.79 0.53 -1.49
C TYR A 221 -0.81 1.25 -0.54
N PRO A 222 -1.15 2.49 -0.09
CA PRO A 222 -0.24 3.27 0.74
C PRO A 222 -0.01 2.63 2.12
N HIS A 223 -1.03 1.98 2.67
CA HIS A 223 -0.98 1.30 3.95
C HIS A 223 -0.63 -0.18 3.83
N ASP A 224 0.14 -0.66 4.80
CA ASP A 224 0.33 -2.10 5.01
C ASP A 224 -0.96 -2.71 5.57
N LEU A 225 -1.35 -3.88 5.05
CA LEU A 225 -2.60 -4.53 5.42
C LEU A 225 -2.71 -4.81 6.93
N LEU A 226 -1.61 -5.22 7.56
CA LEU A 226 -1.59 -5.67 8.96
C LEU A 226 -0.70 -4.81 9.86
N ILE A 227 -0.40 -3.57 9.46
CA ILE A 227 0.30 -2.61 10.32
C ILE A 227 -0.57 -1.36 10.39
N VAL A 228 -1.00 -1.02 11.60
CA VAL A 228 -1.74 0.21 11.90
C VAL A 228 -0.82 1.15 12.64
N TYR A 229 -0.88 2.44 12.32
CA TYR A 229 -0.03 3.43 12.96
C TYR A 229 -0.78 4.68 13.38
N SER A 230 -0.14 5.43 14.28
CA SER A 230 -0.47 6.80 14.62
C SER A 230 0.79 7.65 14.50
N VAL A 231 0.71 8.75 13.75
CA VAL A 231 1.82 9.70 13.63
C VAL A 231 1.86 10.60 14.87
N CYS A 232 3.00 10.63 15.55
CA CYS A 232 3.20 11.41 16.77
C CYS A 232 4.06 12.65 16.54
N GLY A 233 4.98 12.59 15.58
CA GLY A 233 5.88 13.67 15.24
C GLY A 233 6.42 13.53 13.81
N VAL A 234 6.81 14.64 13.23
CA VAL A 234 7.42 14.69 11.90
C VAL A 234 8.89 15.03 12.07
N LEU A 235 9.77 14.34 11.33
CA LEU A 235 11.20 14.59 11.41
C LEU A 235 11.54 16.04 11.01
N PRO A 236 12.59 16.66 11.59
CA PRO A 236 12.97 18.04 11.27
C PRO A 236 13.19 18.25 9.76
N ASN A 237 12.74 19.40 9.25
CA ASN A 237 12.82 19.78 7.83
C ASN A 237 11.95 18.92 6.88
N GLN A 238 11.01 18.13 7.39
CA GLN A 238 9.99 17.46 6.58
C GLN A 238 8.62 18.12 6.79
N GLN A 239 7.81 18.14 5.73
CA GLN A 239 6.41 18.54 5.83
C GLN A 239 5.60 17.36 6.35
N ALA A 240 4.62 17.62 7.22
CA ALA A 240 3.74 16.59 7.73
C ALA A 240 3.02 15.85 6.59
N PRO A 241 2.88 14.51 6.65
CA PRO A 241 2.07 13.78 5.68
C PRO A 241 0.59 14.18 5.83
N SER A 242 -0.19 14.02 4.75
CA SER A 242 -1.65 14.19 4.78
C SER A 242 -2.31 13.10 5.61
N ASP A 243 -1.81 11.87 5.49
CA ASP A 243 -2.21 10.72 6.31
C ASP A 243 -1.48 10.73 7.66
N GLN A 244 -2.23 10.91 8.74
CA GLN A 244 -1.72 10.91 10.11
C GLN A 244 -1.93 9.56 10.83
N GLY A 245 -2.44 8.56 10.12
CA GLY A 245 -2.89 7.31 10.69
C GLY A 245 -4.16 7.47 11.52
N VAL A 246 -4.34 6.59 12.49
CA VAL A 246 -5.44 6.70 13.47
C VAL A 246 -5.04 7.60 14.64
N SER A 247 -6.01 8.28 15.25
CA SER A 247 -5.75 9.10 16.45
C SER A 247 -5.30 8.24 17.62
N PRO A 248 -4.40 8.68 18.51
CA PRO A 248 -4.03 7.93 19.71
C PRO A 248 -5.26 7.57 20.55
N GLY A 249 -5.34 6.31 21.00
CA GLY A 249 -6.48 5.78 21.74
C GLY A 249 -6.64 4.27 21.58
N ARG A 250 -7.81 3.77 21.99
CA ARG A 250 -8.22 2.38 21.79
C ARG A 250 -9.03 2.26 20.52
N HIS A 251 -8.77 1.20 19.75
CA HIS A 251 -9.36 0.97 18.45
C HIS A 251 -9.79 -0.49 18.30
N VAL A 252 -10.63 -0.74 17.31
CA VAL A 252 -10.99 -2.08 16.85
C VAL A 252 -10.59 -2.22 15.38
N ALA A 253 -9.75 -3.21 15.09
CA ALA A 253 -9.43 -3.64 13.74
C ALA A 253 -10.34 -4.80 13.32
N THR A 254 -10.91 -4.71 12.12
CA THR A 254 -11.73 -5.77 11.50
C THR A 254 -11.10 -6.17 10.16
N LEU A 255 -10.54 -7.37 10.10
CA LEU A 255 -9.99 -7.95 8.87
C LEU A 255 -11.06 -8.75 8.13
N ARG A 256 -11.32 -8.40 6.87
CA ARG A 256 -12.32 -9.00 6.00
C ARG A 256 -11.65 -9.72 4.82
N PRO A 257 -11.55 -11.06 4.85
CA PRO A 257 -11.23 -11.84 3.67
C PRO A 257 -12.44 -11.98 2.76
N VAL A 258 -12.22 -11.97 1.45
CA VAL A 258 -13.26 -12.24 0.45
C VAL A 258 -12.73 -13.27 -0.55
N LEU A 259 -13.41 -14.40 -0.64
CA LEU A 259 -13.21 -15.41 -1.67
C LEU A 259 -14.24 -15.17 -2.79
N GLU A 260 -13.75 -14.72 -3.94
CA GLU A 260 -14.60 -14.37 -5.08
C GLU A 260 -15.46 -15.53 -5.54
N GLN A 261 -16.71 -15.25 -5.94
CA GLN A 261 -17.67 -16.23 -6.43
C GLN A 261 -18.00 -17.37 -5.46
N SER A 262 -17.55 -17.29 -4.19
CA SER A 262 -18.06 -18.16 -3.14
C SER A 262 -19.49 -17.77 -2.80
N ALA A 263 -20.39 -18.75 -2.72
CA ALA A 263 -21.78 -18.51 -2.29
C ALA A 263 -21.88 -18.11 -0.81
N THR A 264 -20.87 -18.44 0.00
CA THR A 264 -20.83 -18.12 1.43
C THR A 264 -19.69 -17.14 1.70
N PRO A 265 -19.97 -15.96 2.28
CA PRO A 265 -18.94 -15.01 2.66
C PRO A 265 -18.10 -15.59 3.81
N LEU A 266 -16.80 -15.31 3.78
CA LEU A 266 -15.90 -15.67 4.86
C LEU A 266 -16.16 -14.78 6.08
N PRO A 267 -16.14 -15.32 7.31
CA PRO A 267 -16.39 -14.53 8.50
C PRO A 267 -15.27 -13.51 8.74
N PRO A 268 -15.59 -12.26 9.11
CA PRO A 268 -14.58 -11.26 9.47
C PRO A 268 -13.91 -11.61 10.80
N LEU A 269 -12.73 -11.06 11.02
CA LEU A 269 -11.95 -11.24 12.24
C LEU A 269 -11.74 -9.90 12.92
N GLU A 270 -11.95 -9.83 14.23
CA GLU A 270 -11.85 -8.59 14.99
C GLU A 270 -10.83 -8.67 16.11
N VAL A 271 -10.11 -7.58 16.35
CA VAL A 271 -9.19 -7.45 17.48
C VAL A 271 -9.13 -6.00 17.97
N SER A 272 -9.07 -5.82 19.28
CA SER A 272 -8.86 -4.51 19.88
C SER A 272 -7.37 -4.25 20.12
N PHE A 273 -6.94 -3.01 19.96
CA PHE A 273 -5.58 -2.57 20.24
C PHE A 273 -5.57 -1.12 20.76
N GLU A 274 -4.41 -0.68 21.25
CA GLU A 274 -4.22 0.68 21.76
C GLU A 274 -2.96 1.27 21.15
N LEU A 275 -3.05 2.53 20.69
CA LEU A 275 -1.93 3.32 20.19
C LEU A 275 -1.78 4.58 21.05
N THR A 276 -0.59 4.83 21.54
CA THR A 276 -0.28 6.02 22.35
C THR A 276 0.91 6.76 21.76
N CYS A 277 0.88 8.09 21.76
CA CYS A 277 2.05 8.89 21.46
C CYS A 277 2.84 9.21 22.73
N PRO A 278 4.19 9.16 22.68
CA PRO A 278 5.01 9.69 23.77
C PRO A 278 4.62 11.14 24.03
N LYS A 279 4.46 11.51 25.29
CA LYS A 279 4.36 12.92 25.66
C LYS A 279 5.74 13.53 25.51
N GLU A 280 5.86 14.68 24.84
CA GLU A 280 7.11 15.43 24.86
C GLU A 280 7.47 15.73 26.32
N ASP A 281 8.67 15.30 26.74
CA ASP A 281 9.22 15.77 28.01
C ASP A 281 9.33 17.29 27.94
N PRO A 282 8.92 18.03 28.99
CA PRO A 282 9.04 19.48 28.99
C PRO A 282 10.48 19.85 28.72
N LYS A 283 10.71 20.50 27.57
CA LYS A 283 12.02 20.98 27.15
C LYS A 283 12.59 21.77 28.32
N PRO A 284 13.80 21.44 28.84
CA PRO A 284 14.40 22.21 29.91
C PRO A 284 14.37 23.67 29.50
N GLU A 285 13.69 24.53 30.26
CA GLU A 285 13.71 25.97 30.00
C GLU A 285 15.18 26.33 29.85
N ALA A 286 15.58 26.81 28.67
CA ALA A 286 16.91 27.35 28.48
C ALA A 286 17.13 28.35 29.63
N PRO A 287 18.26 28.28 30.35
CA PRO A 287 18.48 29.13 31.50
C PRO A 287 18.14 30.56 31.09
N ARG A 288 17.10 31.12 31.70
CA ARG A 288 16.72 32.51 31.48
C ARG A 288 17.97 33.29 31.82
N ASN A 289 18.56 33.90 30.80
CA ASN A 289 19.67 34.83 30.98
C ASN A 289 19.13 36.04 31.75
N GLU A 290 18.99 35.90 33.07
CA GLU A 290 18.95 37.04 33.97
C GLU A 290 20.25 37.80 33.75
N GLY A 291 20.10 38.99 33.19
CA GLY A 291 21.19 39.78 32.68
C GLY A 291 22.25 40.04 33.73
N CYS A 292 23.50 39.74 33.40
CA CYS A 292 24.63 40.47 33.95
C CYS A 292 24.93 41.64 33.00
N SER A 293 24.29 42.78 33.27
CA SER A 293 24.83 44.08 32.83
C SER A 293 26.10 44.34 33.64
N GLN A 294 27.25 43.87 33.16
CA GLN A 294 28.54 44.25 33.70
C GLN A 294 29.14 45.34 32.80
N ALA A 295 28.85 46.58 33.16
CA ALA A 295 29.59 47.75 32.70
C ALA A 295 30.90 47.87 33.48
N GLY A 296 31.99 48.15 32.76
CA GLY A 296 33.35 48.37 33.28
C GLY A 296 34.29 47.27 32.80
N GLY A 297 35.26 47.47 31.93
CA GLY A 297 36.04 48.67 31.63
C GLY A 297 37.51 48.32 31.89
N GLY A 298 38.36 48.38 30.86
CA GLY A 298 39.82 48.49 31.05
C GLY A 298 40.69 47.35 30.49
N LEU A 299 41.20 47.60 29.27
CA LEU A 299 42.61 47.56 28.82
C LEU A 299 43.52 46.33 29.06
N ALA A 300 44.36 46.12 28.03
CA ALA A 300 45.61 45.34 27.95
C ALA A 300 45.44 43.84 27.60
N ALA A 301 46.25 43.20 26.75
CA ALA A 301 47.36 43.63 25.91
C ALA A 301 47.67 42.52 24.88
N PHE A 302 48.36 42.94 23.83
CA PHE A 302 49.05 42.18 22.79
C PHE A 302 49.56 40.76 23.14
N GLY A 303 49.42 39.86 22.17
CA GLY A 303 50.10 38.56 22.12
C GLY A 303 50.05 37.96 20.72
N LEU A 304 51.02 38.34 19.90
CA LEU A 304 51.26 37.93 18.51
C LEU A 304 51.89 36.52 18.42
N LEU A 305 51.69 35.88 17.25
CA LEU A 305 52.54 34.89 16.55
C LEU A 305 52.39 33.38 16.80
N ALA A 306 51.69 32.75 15.84
CA ALA A 306 52.19 31.73 14.89
C ALA A 306 53.30 30.74 15.33
N THR A 307 53.04 29.43 15.19
CA THR A 307 53.69 28.57 14.16
C THR A 307 53.18 27.12 14.16
N LEU A 308 52.82 26.67 12.96
CA LEU A 308 52.85 25.34 12.33
C LEU A 308 53.55 24.18 13.09
N ARG A 309 52.93 22.99 13.02
CA ARG A 309 53.51 21.73 12.48
C ARG A 309 52.41 20.66 12.36
N LEU A 310 51.99 20.30 11.14
CA LEU A 310 52.48 19.12 10.41
C LEU A 310 52.30 17.82 11.18
N TRP A 311 51.29 17.02 10.79
CA TRP A 311 51.57 15.62 10.51
C TRP A 311 50.72 15.12 9.34
N ARG A 312 51.43 14.49 8.41
CA ARG A 312 51.01 14.09 7.08
C ARG A 312 51.26 12.59 7.01
N ARG A 313 50.25 11.86 6.51
CA ARG A 313 50.32 10.68 5.62
C ARG A 313 50.52 9.25 6.15
N ARG A 314 49.72 8.40 5.47
CA ARG A 314 49.92 7.03 4.93
C ARG A 314 49.80 5.90 5.96
N SER A 315 49.00 4.87 5.71
CA SER A 315 48.89 4.09 4.45
C SER A 315 47.49 3.55 4.26
#